data_AF-A0AAU5FSD5-F1
#
_entry.id   AF-A0AAU5FSD5-F1
#
_cell.length_a   1.000
_cell.length_b   1.000
_cell.length_c   1.000
_cell.angle_alpha   90.00
_cell.angle_beta   90.00
_cell.angle_gamma   90.00
#
_symmetry.space_group_name_H-M   'P 1'
#
loop_
_entity.id
_entity.type
_entity.pdbx_description
1 polymer ?
#
loop_
_entity_poly.entity_id
_entity_poly.type
_entity_poly.pdbx_seq_one_letter_code
_entity_poly.pdbx_strand_id
1 'polypeptide(L)'
;MAERDQEPVGALLDGLSAKARKSLAAAGFDLPRLRGLASTEQGERQVRHIVTEFGVVPAEGRLTTDSSPSLRKEVATGWGLVVLGAVVGLAAVLATTVLVDRPLGLLIAALGAGGMVFLVIRTPQSRGREAAVLLSLSAVAVLYFTSFLSAPQWYLAARGKQVAATLEPPSPAWAARGSRVAYCRVRLPDGSTRQVDQDDRTCAGDTGATVQVVYDPGGRLAPVLGAKRTLGRISRLVAAGAGIALLATAAGAVAAAGRRKDEP
;
A
#
# COMPACT_ATOMS: atom_id res chain seq x y z
N MET A 1 11.65 2.58 52.92
CA MET A 1 11.38 1.47 52.00
C MET A 1 9.91 1.12 52.15
N ALA A 2 9.10 1.38 51.13
CA ALA A 2 7.66 1.12 51.18
C ALA A 2 7.43 -0.38 50.90
N GLU A 3 7.02 -1.10 51.93
CA GLU A 3 6.44 -2.44 51.85
C GLU A 3 5.15 -2.31 51.03
N ARG A 4 5.22 -2.68 49.74
CA ARG A 4 4.01 -2.76 48.92
C ARG A 4 3.17 -3.90 49.50
N ASP A 5 1.98 -3.58 49.99
CA ASP A 5 0.92 -4.55 50.28
C ASP A 5 0.69 -5.41 49.03
N GLN A 6 1.33 -6.57 48.99
CA GLN A 6 1.16 -7.53 47.92
C GLN A 6 -0.09 -8.33 48.24
N GLU A 7 -1.14 -8.11 47.46
CA GLU A 7 -2.40 -8.83 47.57
C GLU A 7 -2.15 -10.35 47.62
N PRO A 8 -2.71 -11.07 48.61
CA PRO A 8 -2.44 -12.50 48.80
C PRO A 8 -2.87 -13.29 47.56
N VAL A 9 -2.07 -14.28 47.15
CA VAL A 9 -2.31 -15.05 45.92
C VAL A 9 -3.69 -15.71 45.90
N GLY A 10 -4.25 -16.04 47.08
CA GLY A 10 -5.63 -16.49 47.22
C GLY A 10 -6.65 -15.50 46.65
N ALA A 11 -6.54 -14.22 47.01
CA ALA A 11 -7.42 -13.16 46.49
C ALA A 11 -7.25 -12.95 44.98
N LEU A 12 -6.02 -13.07 44.47
CA LEU A 12 -5.73 -13.04 43.03
C LEU A 12 -6.46 -14.17 42.28
N LEU A 13 -6.40 -15.40 42.79
CA LEU A 13 -7.04 -16.56 42.19
C LEU A 13 -8.57 -16.49 42.26
N ASP A 14 -9.10 -15.96 43.36
CA ASP A 14 -10.55 -15.78 43.55
C ASP A 14 -11.10 -14.68 42.65
N GLY A 15 -10.32 -13.63 42.39
CA GLY A 15 -10.62 -12.53 41.47
C GLY A 15 -10.52 -12.89 39.98
N LEU A 16 -10.08 -14.10 39.61
CA LEU A 16 -9.99 -14.51 38.21
C LEU A 16 -11.36 -14.59 37.54
N SER A 17 -11.51 -13.95 36.39
CA SER A 17 -12.71 -14.06 35.54
C SER A 17 -12.95 -15.49 35.06
N ALA A 18 -14.21 -15.85 34.77
CA ALA A 18 -14.57 -17.19 34.26
C ALA A 18 -13.80 -17.58 32.99
N LYS A 19 -13.46 -16.60 32.14
CA LYS A 19 -12.65 -16.81 30.92
C LYS A 19 -11.20 -17.15 31.25
N ALA A 20 -10.58 -16.45 32.20
CA ALA A 20 -9.21 -16.74 32.66
C ALA A 20 -9.12 -18.13 33.30
N ARG A 21 -10.13 -18.51 34.10
CA ARG A 21 -10.24 -19.86 34.69
C ARG A 21 -10.30 -20.95 33.62
N LYS A 22 -11.06 -20.74 32.54
CA LYS A 22 -11.16 -21.67 31.42
C LYS A 22 -9.84 -21.78 30.62
N SER A 23 -9.13 -20.67 30.46
CA SER A 23 -7.81 -20.62 29.80
C SER A 23 -6.75 -21.40 30.58
N LEU A 24 -6.68 -21.16 31.90
CA LEU A 24 -5.77 -21.88 32.79
C LEU A 24 -6.07 -23.38 32.80
N ALA A 25 -7.35 -23.76 32.88
CA ALA A 25 -7.78 -25.15 32.82
C ALA A 25 -7.41 -25.82 31.49
N ALA A 26 -7.55 -25.13 30.36
CA ALA A 26 -7.17 -25.64 29.03
C ALA A 26 -5.65 -25.84 28.89
N ALA A 27 -4.85 -25.02 29.58
CA ALA A 27 -3.40 -25.17 29.67
C ALA A 27 -2.95 -26.23 30.70
N GLY A 28 -3.89 -26.95 31.33
CA GLY A 28 -3.61 -28.00 32.32
C GLY A 28 -3.35 -27.50 33.74
N PHE A 29 -3.64 -26.22 34.01
CA PHE A 29 -3.51 -25.59 35.34
C PHE A 29 -4.89 -25.43 35.98
N ASP A 30 -5.33 -26.44 36.71
CA ASP A 30 -6.55 -26.40 37.49
C ASP A 30 -6.39 -25.56 38.78
N LEU A 31 -7.46 -24.85 39.16
CA LEU A 31 -7.46 -23.96 40.33
C LEU A 31 -7.06 -24.64 41.66
N PRO A 32 -7.52 -25.88 41.96
CA PRO A 32 -7.08 -26.58 43.17
C PRO A 32 -5.57 -26.82 43.20
N ARG A 33 -4.97 -27.19 42.07
CA ARG A 33 -3.52 -27.40 41.95
C ARG A 33 -2.73 -26.09 42.10
N LEU A 34 -3.23 -24.99 41.54
CA LEU A 34 -2.61 -23.66 41.72
C LEU A 34 -2.68 -23.18 43.19
N ARG A 35 -3.79 -23.45 43.89
CA ARG A 35 -3.89 -23.17 45.34
C ARG A 35 -2.95 -24.04 46.17
N GLY A 36 -2.77 -25.31 45.78
CA GLY A 36 -1.80 -26.20 46.40
C GLY A 36 -0.36 -25.69 46.24
N LEU A 37 0.01 -25.22 45.05
CA LEU A 37 1.32 -24.63 44.79
C LEU A 37 1.52 -23.31 45.55
N ALA A 38 0.49 -22.48 45.65
CA ALA A 38 0.52 -21.22 46.39
C ALA A 38 0.65 -21.38 47.93
N SER A 39 0.59 -22.60 48.47
CA SER A 39 0.79 -22.83 49.91
C SER A 39 2.25 -22.69 50.38
N THR A 40 3.19 -22.53 49.44
CA THR A 40 4.62 -22.35 49.71
C THR A 40 5.10 -21.01 49.17
N GLU A 41 6.07 -20.37 49.85
CA GLU A 41 6.58 -19.04 49.46
C GLU A 41 7.21 -19.04 48.05
N GLN A 42 7.89 -20.13 47.67
CA GLN A 42 8.42 -20.31 46.31
C GLN A 42 7.31 -20.55 45.28
N GLY A 43 6.27 -21.31 45.66
CA GLY A 43 5.15 -21.61 44.79
C GLY A 43 4.22 -20.41 44.59
N GLU A 44 4.12 -19.46 45.52
CA GLU A 44 3.40 -18.20 45.30
C GLU A 44 3.99 -17.39 44.14
N ARG A 45 5.33 -17.30 44.07
CA ARG A 45 6.00 -16.61 42.97
C ARG A 45 5.76 -17.30 41.63
N GLN A 46 5.78 -18.64 41.64
CA GLN A 46 5.54 -19.45 40.46
C GLN A 46 4.08 -19.38 39.97
N VAL A 47 3.11 -19.40 40.89
CA VAL A 47 1.69 -19.22 40.58
C VAL A 47 1.43 -17.83 40.03
N ARG A 48 2.06 -16.78 40.59
CA ARG A 48 1.97 -15.43 40.01
C ARG A 48 2.51 -15.40 38.60
N HIS A 49 3.66 -16.01 38.33
CA HIS A 49 4.22 -16.10 36.99
C HIS A 49 3.26 -16.80 36.02
N ILE A 50 2.72 -17.97 36.40
CA ILE A 50 1.77 -18.74 35.59
C ILE A 50 0.48 -17.94 35.35
N VAL A 51 -0.05 -17.26 36.37
CA VAL A 51 -1.25 -16.43 36.21
C VAL A 51 -0.96 -15.19 35.37
N THR A 52 0.23 -14.60 35.43
CA THR A 52 0.61 -13.49 34.54
C THR A 52 0.89 -13.93 33.11
N GLU A 53 1.34 -15.17 32.90
CA GLU A 53 1.71 -15.69 31.58
C GLU A 53 0.53 -16.36 30.86
N PHE A 54 -0.32 -17.07 31.60
CA PHE A 54 -1.45 -17.84 31.06
C PHE A 54 -2.82 -17.32 31.52
N GLY A 55 -2.89 -16.59 32.64
CA GLY A 55 -4.11 -15.94 33.14
C GLY A 55 -4.34 -14.56 32.55
N VAL A 56 -3.27 -13.86 32.17
CA VAL A 56 -3.32 -12.74 31.24
C VAL A 56 -3.18 -13.34 29.85
N VAL A 57 -4.30 -13.52 29.15
CA VAL A 57 -4.24 -13.46 27.69
C VAL A 57 -3.41 -12.21 27.39
N PRO A 58 -2.29 -12.27 26.64
CA PRO A 58 -1.56 -11.06 26.27
C PRO A 58 -2.60 -10.07 25.82
N ALA A 59 -2.47 -8.81 26.25
CA ALA A 59 -3.43 -7.77 25.99
C ALA A 59 -3.56 -7.48 24.46
N GLU A 60 -4.06 -8.44 23.70
CA GLU A 60 -4.80 -8.25 22.47
C GLU A 60 -6.08 -7.54 22.88
N GLY A 61 -5.96 -6.21 22.91
CA GLY A 61 -7.09 -5.33 23.08
C GLY A 61 -7.72 -5.45 24.46
N ARG A 62 -7.10 -4.80 25.46
CA ARG A 62 -7.89 -3.93 26.33
C ARG A 62 -8.45 -2.80 25.44
N LEU A 63 -9.39 -3.19 24.58
CA LEU A 63 -10.39 -2.35 23.97
C LEU A 63 -11.20 -1.83 25.14
N THR A 64 -10.73 -0.73 25.72
CA THR A 64 -11.57 0.12 26.52
C THR A 64 -12.89 0.26 25.79
N THR A 65 -13.95 -0.17 26.46
CA THR A 65 -15.35 -0.05 26.05
C THR A 65 -15.82 1.40 26.01
N ASP A 66 -14.90 2.35 26.06
CA ASP A 66 -15.14 3.71 25.61
C ASP A 66 -15.09 3.73 24.09
N SER A 67 -16.28 3.69 23.51
CA SER A 67 -16.56 4.29 22.21
C SER A 67 -16.36 5.82 22.31
N SER A 68 -15.16 6.24 22.70
CA SER A 68 -14.81 7.64 22.83
C SER A 68 -14.59 8.21 21.43
N PRO A 69 -15.10 9.42 21.13
CA PRO A 69 -14.82 10.12 19.88
C PRO A 69 -13.32 10.27 19.59
N SER A 70 -12.45 10.12 20.60
CA SER A 70 -10.99 10.09 20.43
C SER A 70 -10.50 8.92 19.57
N LEU A 71 -11.05 7.70 19.73
CA LEU A 71 -10.62 6.52 18.97
C LEU A 71 -10.98 6.66 17.49
N ARG A 72 -12.19 7.14 17.18
CA ARG A 72 -12.61 7.39 15.79
C ARG A 72 -11.74 8.46 15.14
N LYS A 73 -11.41 9.52 15.88
CA LYS A 73 -10.51 10.59 15.41
C LYS A 73 -9.11 10.05 15.15
N GLU A 74 -8.57 9.21 16.02
CA GLU A 74 -7.24 8.61 15.87
C GLU A 74 -7.16 7.66 14.66
N VAL A 75 -8.15 6.78 14.50
CA VAL A 75 -8.26 5.88 13.33
C VAL A 75 -8.41 6.70 12.03
N ALA A 76 -9.31 7.70 12.00
CA ALA A 76 -9.49 8.56 10.84
C ALA A 76 -8.21 9.35 10.51
N THR A 77 -7.47 9.81 11.52
CA THR A 77 -6.20 10.53 11.32
C THR A 77 -5.14 9.59 10.74
N GLY A 78 -5.00 8.36 11.27
CA GLY A 78 -4.07 7.37 10.74
C GLY A 78 -4.35 7.01 9.29
N TRP A 79 -5.59 6.68 8.95
CA TRP A 79 -5.99 6.37 7.57
C TRP A 79 -5.95 7.60 6.64
N GLY A 80 -6.27 8.78 7.17
CA GLY A 80 -6.12 10.05 6.45
C GLY A 80 -4.67 10.32 6.06
N LEU A 81 -3.71 10.06 6.95
CA LEU A 81 -2.28 10.18 6.67
C LEU A 81 -1.82 9.15 5.63
N VAL A 82 -2.34 7.92 5.65
CA VAL A 82 -2.07 6.91 4.61
C VAL A 82 -2.56 7.43 3.25
N VAL A 83 -3.82 7.86 3.13
CA VAL A 83 -4.35 8.38 1.87
C VAL A 83 -3.57 9.60 1.39
N LEU A 84 -3.27 10.55 2.28
CA LEU A 84 -2.48 11.74 1.95
C LEU A 84 -1.07 11.37 1.48
N GLY A 85 -0.39 10.46 2.18
CA GLY A 85 0.92 9.93 1.77
C GLY A 85 0.88 9.25 0.41
N ALA A 86 -0.20 8.52 0.11
CA ALA A 86 -0.41 7.90 -1.20
C ALA A 86 -0.45 8.96 -2.30
N VAL A 87 -1.23 10.02 -2.09
CA VAL A 87 -1.41 11.10 -3.06
C VAL A 87 -0.11 11.87 -3.27
N VAL A 88 0.59 12.24 -2.19
CA VAL A 88 1.86 12.98 -2.26
C VAL A 88 2.93 12.14 -2.94
N GLY A 89 3.09 10.88 -2.55
CA GLY A 89 4.08 9.99 -3.16
C GLY A 89 3.76 9.68 -4.62
N LEU A 90 2.48 9.50 -4.98
CA LEU A 90 2.05 9.36 -6.37
C LEU A 90 2.41 10.60 -7.20
N ALA A 91 2.13 11.80 -6.68
CA ALA A 91 2.49 13.05 -7.36
C ALA A 91 4.01 13.18 -7.54
N ALA A 92 4.79 12.81 -6.52
CA ALA A 92 6.24 12.82 -6.58
C ALA A 92 6.79 11.84 -7.63
N VAL A 93 6.26 10.61 -7.69
CA VAL A 93 6.63 9.62 -8.72
C VAL A 93 6.32 10.16 -10.11
N LEU A 94 5.11 10.67 -10.34
CA LEU A 94 4.73 11.21 -11.64
C LEU A 94 5.62 12.39 -12.07
N ALA A 95 5.91 13.32 -11.14
CA ALA A 95 6.77 14.45 -11.43
C ALA A 95 8.20 14.01 -11.77
N THR A 96 8.77 13.08 -11.00
CA THR A 96 10.18 12.70 -11.13
C THR A 96 10.44 11.80 -12.33
N THR A 97 9.49 10.91 -12.68
CA THR A 97 9.58 10.10 -13.91
C THR A 97 9.55 10.95 -15.18
N VAL A 98 8.93 12.14 -15.14
CA VAL A 98 8.83 13.05 -16.30
C VAL A 98 9.97 14.08 -16.34
N LEU A 99 10.42 14.57 -15.19
CA LEU A 99 11.28 15.75 -15.12
C LEU A 99 12.78 15.44 -15.03
N VAL A 100 13.18 14.34 -14.39
CA VAL A 100 14.59 14.14 -14.03
C VAL A 100 15.20 12.97 -14.77
N ASP A 101 14.61 11.77 -14.66
CA ASP A 101 14.89 10.57 -15.47
C ASP A 101 14.23 9.33 -14.80
N ARG A 102 13.97 8.25 -15.57
CA ARG A 102 13.34 7.01 -15.08
C ARG A 102 13.95 6.40 -13.80
N PRO A 103 15.28 6.26 -13.63
CA PRO A 103 15.86 5.67 -12.42
C PRO A 103 15.57 6.45 -11.14
N LEU A 104 15.54 7.79 -11.19
CA LEU A 104 15.21 8.59 -10.01
C LEU A 104 13.75 8.43 -9.60
N GLY A 105 12.84 8.36 -10.59
CA GLY A 105 11.44 8.05 -10.34
C GLY A 105 11.22 6.69 -9.67
N LEU A 106 12.06 5.69 -9.98
CA LEU A 106 12.01 4.38 -9.35
C LEU A 106 12.47 4.43 -7.88
N LEU A 107 13.52 5.20 -7.59
CA LEU A 107 13.99 5.45 -6.23
C LEU A 107 12.90 6.11 -5.37
N ILE A 108 12.24 7.14 -5.91
CA ILE A 108 11.17 7.86 -5.21
C ILE A 108 9.93 6.99 -5.05
N ALA A 109 9.62 6.15 -6.04
CA ALA A 109 8.55 5.16 -5.91
C ALA A 109 8.84 4.16 -4.79
N ALA A 110 10.06 3.66 -4.69
CA ALA A 110 10.47 2.74 -3.62
C ALA A 110 10.40 3.40 -2.24
N LEU A 111 10.89 4.64 -2.11
CA LEU A 111 10.82 5.40 -0.85
C LEU A 111 9.36 5.73 -0.46
N GLY A 112 8.53 6.16 -1.42
CA GLY A 112 7.12 6.43 -1.20
C GLY A 112 6.36 5.18 -0.78
N ALA A 113 6.59 4.04 -1.46
CA ALA A 113 6.01 2.76 -1.08
C ALA A 113 6.46 2.31 0.31
N GLY A 114 7.76 2.43 0.64
CA GLY A 114 8.27 2.11 1.97
C GLY A 114 7.67 2.98 3.08
N GLY A 115 7.54 4.29 2.85
CA GLY A 115 6.86 5.20 3.78
C GLY A 115 5.39 4.84 3.98
N MET A 116 4.71 4.42 2.91
CA MET A 116 3.31 3.96 2.97
C MET A 116 3.15 2.66 3.75
N VAL A 117 4.02 1.68 3.53
CA VAL A 117 4.06 0.44 4.32
C VAL A 117 4.25 0.76 5.79
N PHE A 118 5.17 1.67 6.12
CA PHE A 118 5.41 2.11 7.48
C PHE A 118 4.18 2.77 8.12
N LEU A 119 3.50 3.66 7.39
CA LEU A 119 2.25 4.30 7.85
C LEU A 119 1.14 3.26 8.09
N VAL A 120 0.97 2.30 7.18
CA VAL A 120 -0.02 1.23 7.30
C VAL A 120 0.27 0.36 8.53
N ILE A 121 1.52 0.01 8.81
CA ILE A 121 1.91 -0.77 10.00
C ILE A 121 1.65 0.02 11.30
N ARG A 122 1.81 1.35 11.27
CA ARG A 122 1.53 2.25 12.38
C ARG A 122 0.05 2.52 12.63
N THR A 123 -0.86 2.10 11.73
CA THR A 123 -2.29 2.34 11.95
C THR A 123 -2.85 1.57 13.16
N PRO A 124 -3.77 2.18 13.94
CA PRO A 124 -4.34 1.55 15.13
C PRO A 124 -5.05 0.22 14.82
N GLN A 125 -5.03 -0.72 15.78
CA GLN A 125 -5.70 -2.01 15.63
C GLN A 125 -7.23 -1.85 15.49
N SER A 126 -7.79 -2.40 14.41
CA SER A 126 -9.23 -2.50 14.16
C SER A 126 -9.62 -3.94 13.79
N ARG A 127 -10.89 -4.32 13.96
CA ARG A 127 -11.39 -5.62 13.46
C ARG A 127 -11.24 -5.65 11.94
N GLY A 128 -10.61 -6.71 11.43
CA GLY A 128 -10.32 -6.83 9.99
C GLY A 128 -9.08 -6.06 9.54
N ARG A 129 -8.22 -5.61 10.48
CA ARG A 129 -6.96 -4.93 10.16
C ARG A 129 -6.13 -5.69 9.15
N GLU A 130 -6.00 -7.01 9.26
CA GLU A 130 -5.19 -7.80 8.33
C GLU A 130 -5.70 -7.69 6.90
N ALA A 131 -7.01 -7.86 6.70
CA ALA A 131 -7.62 -7.70 5.38
C ALA A 131 -7.49 -6.26 4.86
N ALA A 132 -7.68 -5.24 5.71
CA ALA A 132 -7.51 -3.84 5.34
C ALA A 132 -6.05 -3.50 4.98
N VAL A 133 -5.09 -4.02 5.74
CA VAL A 133 -3.65 -3.86 5.49
C VAL A 133 -3.30 -4.53 4.16
N LEU A 134 -3.67 -5.79 3.94
CA LEU A 134 -3.41 -6.49 2.68
C LEU A 134 -4.01 -5.76 1.48
N LEU A 135 -5.27 -5.35 1.57
CA LEU A 135 -5.95 -4.65 0.47
C LEU A 135 -5.31 -3.27 0.20
N SER A 136 -4.96 -2.53 1.25
CA SER A 136 -4.28 -1.23 1.10
C SER A 136 -2.88 -1.37 0.51
N LEU A 137 -2.10 -2.37 0.94
CA LEU A 137 -0.77 -2.64 0.39
C LEU A 137 -0.85 -3.05 -1.07
N SER A 138 -1.78 -3.93 -1.43
CA SER A 138 -2.02 -4.30 -2.83
C SER A 138 -2.46 -3.10 -3.67
N ALA A 139 -3.38 -2.27 -3.17
CA ALA A 139 -3.84 -1.07 -3.86
C ALA A 139 -2.70 -0.05 -4.07
N VAL A 140 -1.87 0.18 -3.06
CA VAL A 140 -0.69 1.06 -3.14
C VAL A 140 0.32 0.49 -4.15
N ALA A 141 0.63 -0.80 -4.10
CA ALA A 141 1.55 -1.43 -5.04
C ALA A 141 1.06 -1.28 -6.49
N VAL A 142 -0.22 -1.56 -6.74
CA VAL A 142 -0.83 -1.38 -8.07
C VAL A 142 -0.79 0.08 -8.50
N LEU A 143 -1.13 1.03 -7.63
CA LEU A 143 -1.08 2.47 -7.93
C LEU A 143 0.32 2.91 -8.32
N TYR A 144 1.33 2.61 -7.51
CA TYR A 144 2.71 3.03 -7.76
C TYR A 144 3.26 2.39 -9.03
N PHE A 145 3.04 1.08 -9.20
CA PHE A 145 3.55 0.35 -10.34
C PHE A 145 2.91 0.82 -11.66
N THR A 146 1.57 0.96 -11.68
CA THR A 146 0.87 1.45 -12.88
C THR A 146 1.25 2.89 -13.21
N SER A 147 1.41 3.74 -12.20
CA SER A 147 1.78 5.14 -12.39
C SER A 147 3.21 5.28 -12.90
N PHE A 148 4.16 4.53 -12.34
CA PHE A 148 5.55 4.51 -12.81
C PHE A 148 5.64 4.07 -14.28
N LEU A 149 5.01 2.95 -14.63
CA LEU A 149 5.06 2.42 -15.99
C LEU A 149 4.30 3.29 -17.01
N SER A 150 3.20 3.92 -16.58
CA SER A 150 2.32 4.67 -17.47
C SER A 150 2.56 6.18 -17.46
N ALA A 151 3.45 6.69 -16.61
CA ALA A 151 3.75 8.12 -16.48
C ALA A 151 4.04 8.80 -17.84
N PRO A 152 4.85 8.21 -18.75
CA PRO A 152 5.08 8.81 -20.07
C PRO A 152 3.79 8.97 -20.88
N GLN A 153 2.93 7.94 -20.88
CA GLN A 153 1.66 7.97 -21.61
C GLN A 153 0.68 8.98 -20.99
N TRP A 154 0.63 9.07 -19.66
CA TRP A 154 -0.23 10.04 -18.96
C TRP A 154 0.24 11.48 -19.21
N TYR A 155 1.55 11.71 -19.22
CA TYR A 155 2.12 13.00 -19.60
C TYR A 155 1.77 13.35 -21.04
N LEU A 156 2.02 12.45 -22.00
CA LEU A 156 1.70 12.70 -23.42
C LEU A 156 0.19 12.89 -23.64
N ALA A 157 -0.65 12.18 -22.88
CA ALA A 157 -2.08 12.38 -22.96
C ALA A 157 -2.55 13.73 -22.38
N ALA A 158 -1.82 14.30 -21.42
CA ALA A 158 -2.11 15.63 -20.90
C ALA A 158 -1.52 16.74 -21.80
N ARG A 159 -0.20 16.69 -22.03
CA ARG A 159 0.60 17.76 -22.65
C ARG A 159 1.02 17.50 -24.10
N GLY A 160 0.97 16.25 -24.56
CA GLY A 160 1.40 15.89 -25.91
C GLY A 160 0.52 16.53 -26.99
N LYS A 161 1.14 16.77 -28.15
CA LYS A 161 0.45 17.20 -29.38
C LYS A 161 0.23 15.99 -30.28
N GLN A 162 -0.97 15.87 -30.82
CA GLN A 162 -1.30 14.84 -31.79
C GLN A 162 -1.12 15.39 -33.21
N VAL A 163 -0.34 14.69 -34.02
CA VAL A 163 -0.08 15.06 -35.42
C VAL A 163 -0.02 13.81 -36.29
N ALA A 164 -0.22 14.00 -37.59
CA ALA A 164 0.11 13.01 -38.59
C ALA A 164 1.63 13.02 -38.83
N ALA A 165 2.27 11.86 -38.75
CA ALA A 165 3.70 11.68 -39.04
C ALA A 165 3.89 10.54 -40.04
N THR A 166 4.99 10.60 -40.78
CA THR A 166 5.34 9.58 -41.77
C THR A 166 6.26 8.54 -41.12
N LEU A 167 5.96 7.26 -41.28
CA LEU A 167 6.84 6.19 -40.85
C LEU A 167 8.12 6.18 -41.69
N GLU A 168 9.27 6.22 -41.04
CA GLU A 168 10.57 6.07 -41.69
C GLU A 168 11.11 4.64 -41.54
N PRO A 169 12.04 4.22 -42.42
CA PRO A 169 12.67 2.91 -42.31
C PRO A 169 13.21 2.68 -40.90
N PRO A 170 12.95 1.51 -40.29
CA PRO A 170 13.37 1.25 -38.93
C PRO A 170 14.89 1.25 -38.84
N SER A 171 15.43 1.83 -37.76
CA SER A 171 16.88 1.81 -37.51
C SER A 171 17.24 0.58 -36.68
N PRO A 172 18.19 -0.25 -37.13
CA PRO A 172 18.71 -1.33 -36.30
C PRO A 172 19.52 -0.74 -35.15
N ALA A 173 19.23 -1.16 -33.93
CA ALA A 173 20.07 -0.90 -32.77
C ALA A 173 20.29 -2.19 -31.98
N TRP A 174 21.38 -2.21 -31.23
CA TRP A 174 21.72 -3.32 -30.37
C TRP A 174 21.08 -3.11 -29.00
N ALA A 175 20.22 -4.04 -28.58
CA ALA A 175 19.75 -4.05 -27.22
C ALA A 175 20.90 -4.38 -26.27
N ALA A 176 20.79 -3.95 -25.01
CA ALA A 176 21.79 -4.23 -23.97
C ALA A 176 22.08 -5.73 -23.76
N ARG A 177 21.18 -6.63 -24.20
CA ARG A 177 21.35 -8.10 -24.16
C ARG A 177 21.95 -8.69 -25.44
N GLY A 178 22.50 -7.86 -26.33
CA GLY A 178 23.21 -8.32 -27.54
C GLY A 178 22.31 -8.78 -28.69
N SER A 179 20.99 -8.60 -28.60
CA SER A 179 20.08 -8.84 -29.73
C SER A 179 19.93 -7.58 -30.59
N ARG A 180 19.84 -7.74 -31.92
CA ARG A 180 19.43 -6.63 -32.80
C ARG A 180 17.93 -6.41 -32.66
N VAL A 181 17.56 -5.18 -32.35
CA VAL A 181 16.16 -4.72 -32.28
C VAL A 181 16.01 -3.58 -33.29
N ALA A 182 14.95 -3.64 -34.09
CA ALA A 182 14.64 -2.62 -35.07
C ALA A 182 13.64 -1.65 -34.44
N TYR A 183 14.03 -0.39 -34.23
CA TYR A 183 13.12 0.58 -33.63
C TYR A 183 12.40 1.39 -34.70
N CYS A 184 11.09 1.59 -34.49
CA CYS A 184 10.29 2.46 -35.34
C CYS A 184 10.79 3.90 -35.27
N ARG A 185 10.83 4.56 -36.42
CA ARG A 185 11.11 6.00 -36.54
C ARG A 185 9.95 6.69 -37.23
N VAL A 186 9.62 7.89 -36.77
CA VAL A 186 8.59 8.73 -37.36
C VAL A 186 9.18 10.08 -37.70
N ARG A 187 8.88 10.56 -38.91
CA ARG A 187 9.18 11.92 -39.34
C ARG A 187 7.99 12.81 -39.03
N LEU A 188 8.21 13.73 -38.11
CA LEU A 188 7.22 14.71 -37.68
C LEU A 188 7.02 15.80 -38.76
N PRO A 189 5.92 16.58 -38.71
CA PRO A 189 5.65 17.67 -39.66
C PRO A 189 6.72 18.76 -39.69
N ASP A 190 7.49 18.91 -38.61
CA ASP A 190 8.63 19.82 -38.53
C ASP A 190 9.88 19.29 -39.25
N GLY A 191 9.79 18.11 -39.87
CA GLY A 191 10.88 17.44 -40.58
C GLY A 191 11.82 16.67 -39.67
N SER A 192 11.64 16.71 -38.34
CA SER A 192 12.48 15.98 -37.41
C SER A 192 12.10 14.50 -37.36
N THR A 193 13.09 13.62 -37.37
CA THR A 193 12.87 12.18 -37.20
C THR A 193 13.12 11.79 -35.75
N ARG A 194 12.13 11.14 -35.12
CA ARG A 194 12.23 10.64 -33.75
C ARG A 194 11.94 9.16 -33.65
N GLN A 195 12.63 8.49 -32.72
CA GLN A 195 12.41 7.10 -32.40
C GLN A 195 11.20 6.94 -31.49
N VAL A 196 10.35 5.93 -31.75
CA VAL A 196 9.20 5.58 -30.92
C VAL A 196 9.65 4.60 -29.82
N ASP A 197 9.20 4.82 -28.58
CA ASP A 197 9.63 4.00 -27.41
C ASP A 197 8.96 2.62 -27.37
N GLN A 198 7.77 2.49 -27.96
CA GLN A 198 7.07 1.20 -28.09
C GLN A 198 7.35 0.61 -29.46
N ASP A 199 8.01 -0.55 -29.44
CA ASP A 199 8.33 -1.36 -30.60
C ASP A 199 7.05 -2.01 -31.12
N ASP A 200 6.34 -1.31 -32.00
CA ASP A 200 5.18 -1.84 -32.68
C ASP A 200 5.70 -2.65 -33.87
N ARG A 201 5.52 -3.98 -33.82
CA ARG A 201 6.03 -4.94 -34.84
C ARG A 201 5.53 -4.63 -36.27
N THR A 202 4.54 -3.76 -36.39
CA THR A 202 3.91 -3.30 -37.63
C THR A 202 4.76 -2.28 -38.41
N CYS A 203 5.70 -1.58 -37.78
CA CYS A 203 6.42 -0.48 -38.45
C CYS A 203 7.27 -0.89 -39.65
N ALA A 204 7.75 -2.14 -39.70
CA ALA A 204 8.58 -2.62 -40.80
C ALA A 204 7.80 -2.78 -42.12
N GLY A 205 6.49 -3.05 -42.05
CA GLY A 205 5.65 -3.25 -43.24
C GLY A 205 5.10 -1.95 -43.84
N ASP A 206 4.99 -0.89 -43.03
CA ASP A 206 4.23 0.32 -43.37
C ASP A 206 5.13 1.56 -43.58
N THR A 207 6.38 1.36 -44.00
CA THR A 207 7.30 2.48 -44.25
C THR A 207 6.72 3.44 -45.30
N GLY A 208 6.76 4.74 -45.02
CA GLY A 208 6.15 5.78 -45.85
C GLY A 208 4.66 6.02 -45.59
N ALA A 209 3.99 5.17 -44.80
CA ALA A 209 2.61 5.41 -44.40
C ALA A 209 2.50 6.58 -43.42
N THR A 210 1.39 7.30 -43.50
CA THR A 210 1.07 8.38 -42.56
C THR A 210 0.27 7.82 -41.39
N VAL A 211 0.77 8.01 -40.18
CA VAL A 211 0.16 7.52 -38.94
C VAL A 211 -0.07 8.66 -37.97
N GLN A 212 -1.06 8.51 -37.10
CA GLN A 212 -1.26 9.43 -35.99
C GLN A 212 -0.24 9.14 -34.89
N VAL A 213 0.41 10.19 -34.40
CA VAL A 213 1.36 10.11 -33.29
C VAL A 213 1.09 11.24 -32.32
N VAL A 214 1.36 10.94 -31.05
CA VAL A 214 1.40 11.93 -29.99
C VAL A 214 2.84 12.11 -29.57
N TYR A 215 3.33 13.34 -29.64
CA TYR A 215 4.71 13.67 -29.29
C TYR A 215 4.76 14.81 -28.26
N ASP A 216 5.87 14.85 -27.52
CA ASP A 216 6.20 15.98 -26.66
C ASP A 216 6.95 17.06 -27.46
N PRO A 217 6.39 18.28 -27.59
CA PRO A 217 7.07 19.38 -28.28
C PRO A 217 8.43 19.72 -27.65
N GLY A 218 8.55 19.56 -26.33
CA GLY A 218 9.79 19.80 -25.58
C GLY A 218 10.85 18.71 -25.77
N GLY A 219 10.52 17.60 -26.44
CA GLY A 219 11.45 16.51 -26.72
C GLY A 219 11.94 15.72 -25.52
N ARG A 220 11.25 15.80 -24.39
CA ARG A 220 11.60 15.05 -23.17
C ARG A 220 11.18 13.58 -23.26
N LEU A 221 10.14 13.30 -24.04
CA LEU A 221 9.64 11.95 -24.26
C LEU A 221 9.62 11.61 -25.74
N ALA A 222 9.92 10.34 -26.02
CA ALA A 222 9.73 9.76 -27.34
C ALA A 222 8.25 9.78 -27.75
N PRO A 223 7.95 9.98 -29.05
CA PRO A 223 6.59 9.88 -29.57
C PRO A 223 5.99 8.49 -29.34
N VAL A 224 4.65 8.45 -29.25
CA VAL A 224 3.85 7.23 -29.16
C VAL A 224 2.84 7.20 -30.30
N LEU A 225 2.73 6.05 -30.95
CA LEU A 225 1.76 5.82 -32.03
C LEU A 225 0.31 5.83 -31.49
N GLY A 226 -0.61 6.32 -32.30
CA GLY A 226 -2.04 6.34 -32.02
C GLY A 226 -2.59 7.71 -31.61
N ALA A 227 -3.82 7.70 -31.09
CA ALA A 227 -4.55 8.91 -30.75
C ALA A 227 -4.31 9.32 -29.28
N LYS A 228 -4.32 10.63 -29.01
CA LYS A 228 -4.17 11.18 -27.65
C LYS A 228 -5.22 10.64 -26.68
N ARG A 229 -6.44 10.39 -27.17
CA ARG A 229 -7.56 9.85 -26.37
C ARG A 229 -7.39 8.40 -25.93
N THR A 230 -6.58 7.61 -26.63
CA THR A 230 -6.37 6.19 -26.32
C THR A 230 -5.20 5.97 -25.36
N LEU A 231 -4.30 6.94 -25.22
CA LEU A 231 -3.10 6.84 -24.39
C LEU A 231 -3.45 6.61 -22.92
N GLY A 232 -2.95 5.48 -22.37
CA GLY A 232 -3.11 5.13 -20.97
C GLY A 232 -4.56 4.92 -20.54
N ARG A 233 -5.51 4.63 -21.45
CA ARG A 233 -6.93 4.43 -21.07
C ARG A 233 -7.08 3.31 -20.05
N ILE A 234 -6.47 2.16 -20.33
CA ILE A 234 -6.53 0.98 -19.45
C ILE A 234 -5.81 1.27 -18.13
N SER A 235 -4.60 1.85 -18.19
CA SER A 235 -3.83 2.13 -16.97
C SER A 235 -4.50 3.16 -16.07
N ARG A 236 -5.20 4.17 -16.63
CA ARG A 236 -6.02 5.10 -15.83
C ARG A 236 -7.18 4.41 -15.14
N LEU A 237 -7.85 3.46 -15.79
CA LEU A 237 -8.93 2.68 -15.18
C LEU A 237 -8.41 1.80 -14.04
N VAL A 238 -7.26 1.13 -14.25
CA VAL A 238 -6.62 0.31 -13.20
C VAL A 238 -6.18 1.19 -12.02
N ALA A 239 -5.54 2.33 -12.28
CA ALA A 239 -5.14 3.27 -11.24
C ALA A 239 -6.35 3.85 -10.48
N ALA A 240 -7.42 4.21 -11.19
CA ALA A 240 -8.66 4.67 -10.56
C ALA A 240 -9.29 3.60 -9.67
N GLY A 241 -9.36 2.35 -10.14
CA GLY A 241 -9.85 1.21 -9.36
C GLY A 241 -9.04 0.99 -8.08
N ALA A 242 -7.71 1.05 -8.18
CA ALA A 242 -6.83 0.92 -7.03
C ALA A 242 -6.98 2.11 -6.04
N GLY A 243 -7.14 3.34 -6.54
CA GLY A 243 -7.46 4.51 -5.73
C GLY A 243 -8.79 4.37 -4.97
N ILE A 244 -9.84 3.89 -5.65
CA ILE A 244 -11.14 3.61 -5.03
C ILE A 244 -11.01 2.54 -3.95
N ALA A 245 -10.29 1.45 -4.22
CA ALA A 245 -10.05 0.40 -3.23
C ALA A 245 -9.35 0.93 -1.97
N LEU A 246 -8.36 1.80 -2.14
CA LEU A 246 -7.66 2.43 -1.02
C LEU A 246 -8.59 3.31 -0.19
N LEU A 247 -9.41 4.14 -0.84
CA LEU A 247 -10.40 5.00 -0.17
C LEU A 247 -11.48 4.19 0.54
N ALA A 248 -11.98 3.12 -0.10
CA ALA A 248 -12.97 2.22 0.49
C ALA A 248 -12.42 1.52 1.73
N THR A 249 -11.13 1.16 1.73
CA THR A 249 -10.45 0.59 2.89
C THR A 249 -10.41 1.56 4.06
N ALA A 250 -10.00 2.82 3.79
CA ALA A 250 -9.98 3.87 4.79
C ALA A 250 -11.37 4.15 5.37
N ALA A 251 -12.38 4.28 4.50
CA ALA A 251 -13.77 4.49 4.91
C ALA A 251 -14.32 3.31 5.73
N GLY A 252 -14.05 2.08 5.29
CA GLY A 252 -14.44 0.85 5.99
C GLY A 252 -13.81 0.76 7.38
N ALA A 253 -12.54 1.09 7.52
CA ALA A 253 -11.86 1.10 8.81
C ALA A 253 -12.45 2.14 9.78
N VAL A 254 -12.77 3.34 9.30
CA VAL A 254 -13.42 4.40 10.09
C VAL A 254 -14.86 4.01 10.49
N ALA A 255 -15.60 3.37 9.58
CA ALA A 255 -16.96 2.90 9.84
C ALA A 255 -16.98 1.75 10.85
N ALA A 256 -16.06 0.78 10.72
CA ALA A 256 -15.91 -0.35 11.64
C ALA A 256 -15.54 0.10 13.06
N ALA A 257 -14.78 1.17 13.21
CA ALA A 257 -14.51 1.79 14.51
C ALA A 257 -15.77 2.42 15.16
N GLY A 258 -16.83 2.69 14.38
CA GLY A 258 -18.06 3.33 14.85
C GLY A 258 -19.22 2.40 15.23
N ARG A 259 -19.31 1.19 14.67
CA ARG A 259 -20.46 0.26 14.88
C ARG A 259 -20.47 -0.47 16.24
N ARG A 260 -19.94 0.13 17.31
CA ARG A 260 -19.80 -0.54 18.62
C ARG A 260 -20.91 -0.22 19.64
N LYS A 261 -21.99 0.42 19.18
CA LYS A 261 -23.24 0.59 19.93
C LYS A 261 -24.35 0.03 19.06
N ASP A 262 -25.37 -0.55 19.67
CA ASP A 262 -26.59 -1.10 19.06
C ASP A 262 -26.60 -2.62 18.84
N GLU A 263 -26.02 -3.41 19.77
CA GLU A 263 -26.52 -4.75 20.04
C GLU A 263 -27.03 -4.77 21.50
N PRO A 264 -28.35 -5.00 21.73
CA PRO A 264 -28.97 -5.05 23.06
C PRO A 264 -28.57 -6.28 23.87
#